data_AF-A0A1G1C778-F1
#
_entry.id   AF-A0A1G1C778-F1
#
_cell.length_a   1.000
_cell.length_b   1.000
_cell.length_c   1.000
_cell.angle_alpha   90.00
_cell.angle_beta   90.00
_cell.angle_gamma   90.00
#
_symmetry.space_group_name_H-M   'P 1'
#
loop_
_entity.id
_entity.type
_entity.pdbx_description
1 polymer ?
#
loop_
_entity_poly.entity_id
_entity_poly.type
_entity_poly.pdbx_seq_one_letter_code
_entity_poly.pdbx_strand_id
1 'polypeptide(L)'
;MKLDVYLKGEVIDLCIPTRKFAEKSDWYSWFNDQKVTRYLRHGKFPNTPKRQLDFFEGGEDRLILIISDKNKYIGVVSLSQIDLKKKEAELGIVINKQLVKNYSLLMPLESVARISQHGFDSLGLERIYAGQHVGLSGWQQRLELLGYRLEGIRRRGFVKGREVADTIVIAAVYDDYQEIRKRRGEYWDSAKKMEKRIAHLPPKKFFEDLSLYLAKQGNAYYKRVFNL
;
A
#
# COMPACT_ATOMS: atom_id res chain seq x y z
N MET A 1 -22.23 9.01 -9.58
CA MET A 1 -21.40 9.47 -10.71
C MET A 1 -20.48 8.33 -11.11
N LYS A 2 -20.31 8.09 -12.42
CA LYS A 2 -19.46 7.01 -12.94
C LYS A 2 -18.11 7.59 -13.37
N LEU A 3 -17.03 6.95 -12.95
CA LEU A 3 -15.64 7.22 -13.33
C LEU A 3 -15.21 6.25 -14.42
N ASP A 4 -14.30 6.70 -15.27
CA ASP A 4 -13.71 5.88 -16.32
C ASP A 4 -12.72 4.89 -15.73
N VAL A 5 -12.74 3.65 -16.22
CA VAL A 5 -11.82 2.60 -15.79
C VAL A 5 -10.49 2.79 -16.52
N TYR A 6 -9.41 2.96 -15.76
CA TYR A 6 -8.05 3.07 -16.29
C TYR A 6 -7.36 1.71 -16.34
N LEU A 7 -7.34 0.99 -15.21
CA LEU A 7 -6.79 -0.36 -15.12
C LEU A 7 -7.90 -1.33 -14.70
N LYS A 8 -8.22 -2.27 -15.59
CA LYS A 8 -9.18 -3.34 -15.30
C LYS A 8 -8.55 -4.43 -14.45
N GLY A 9 -9.34 -5.01 -13.56
CA GLY A 9 -8.95 -6.19 -12.80
C GLY A 9 -10.03 -7.27 -12.77
N GLU A 10 -9.73 -8.37 -12.09
CA GLU A 10 -10.60 -9.52 -11.92
C GLU A 10 -11.63 -9.29 -10.81
N VAL A 11 -11.20 -8.75 -9.67
CA VAL A 11 -12.02 -8.49 -8.47
C VAL A 11 -12.36 -7.01 -8.35
N ILE A 12 -11.43 -6.13 -8.71
CA ILE A 12 -11.60 -4.68 -8.65
C ILE A 12 -11.25 -4.02 -9.99
N ASP A 13 -11.68 -2.79 -10.17
CA ASP A 13 -11.20 -1.89 -11.22
C ASP A 13 -10.55 -0.65 -10.59
N LEU A 14 -9.54 -0.07 -11.25
CA LEU A 14 -8.92 1.19 -10.87
C LEU A 14 -9.37 2.29 -11.83
N CYS A 15 -10.06 3.29 -11.29
CA CYS A 15 -10.74 4.33 -12.04
C CYS A 15 -10.04 5.70 -11.93
N ILE A 16 -10.18 6.52 -12.97
CA ILE A 16 -9.65 7.88 -13.03
C ILE A 16 -10.51 8.80 -12.14
N PRO A 17 -9.98 9.37 -11.04
CA PRO A 17 -10.71 10.39 -10.28
C PRO A 17 -10.94 11.63 -11.12
N THR A 18 -12.08 12.30 -10.91
CA THR A 18 -12.39 13.60 -11.52
C THR A 18 -12.50 14.67 -10.45
N ARG A 19 -12.34 15.94 -10.85
CA ARG A 19 -12.60 17.10 -9.97
C ARG A 19 -13.95 17.00 -9.27
N LYS A 20 -15.01 16.70 -10.04
CA LYS A 20 -16.36 16.50 -9.54
C LYS A 20 -16.44 15.34 -8.53
N PHE A 21 -15.62 14.29 -8.68
CA PHE A 21 -15.55 13.18 -7.73
C PHE A 21 -14.95 13.63 -6.41
N ALA A 22 -13.78 14.26 -6.45
CA ALA A 22 -13.12 14.76 -5.27
C ALA A 22 -14.00 15.74 -4.47
N GLU A 23 -14.74 16.59 -5.17
CA GLU A 23 -15.60 17.60 -4.56
C GLU A 23 -16.96 17.07 -4.08
N LYS A 24 -17.64 16.20 -4.85
CA LYS A 24 -19.06 15.87 -4.60
C LYS A 24 -19.30 14.43 -4.14
N SER A 25 -18.27 13.59 -4.09
CA SER A 25 -18.38 12.22 -3.57
C SER A 25 -18.13 12.15 -2.07
N ASP A 26 -18.25 10.95 -1.54
CA ASP A 26 -17.92 10.59 -0.17
C ASP A 26 -16.42 10.33 0.05
N TRP A 27 -15.55 10.53 -0.96
CA TRP A 27 -14.10 10.26 -0.85
C TRP A 27 -13.46 10.91 0.39
N TYR A 28 -13.81 12.17 0.69
CA TYR A 28 -13.27 12.87 1.86
C TYR A 28 -13.57 12.13 3.17
N SER A 29 -14.74 11.48 3.26
CA SER A 29 -15.24 10.83 4.47
C SER A 29 -14.46 9.58 4.84
N TRP A 30 -13.80 8.92 3.88
CA TRP A 30 -12.97 7.75 4.13
C TRP A 30 -11.79 8.09 5.07
N PHE A 31 -11.33 9.35 5.03
CA PHE A 31 -10.27 9.86 5.90
C PHE A 31 -10.77 10.47 7.22
N ASN A 32 -12.09 10.47 7.45
CA ASN A 32 -12.71 10.86 8.72
C ASN A 32 -13.01 9.66 9.61
N ASP A 33 -13.04 8.45 9.05
CA ASP A 33 -13.21 7.23 9.82
C ASP A 33 -11.94 6.89 10.62
N GLN A 34 -12.06 6.85 11.95
CA GLN A 34 -10.93 6.58 12.85
C GLN A 34 -10.43 5.13 12.81
N LYS A 35 -11.26 4.18 12.39
CA LYS A 35 -10.84 2.79 12.17
C LYS A 35 -10.02 2.70 10.88
N VAL A 36 -10.47 3.37 9.80
CA VAL A 36 -9.72 3.43 8.53
C VAL A 36 -8.38 4.14 8.72
N THR A 37 -8.38 5.26 9.43
CA THR A 37 -7.18 6.09 9.60
C THR A 37 -6.29 5.69 10.77
N ARG A 38 -6.60 4.63 11.54
CA ARG A 38 -5.86 4.23 12.75
C ARG A 38 -4.34 4.23 12.54
N TYR A 39 -3.87 3.66 11.43
CA TYR A 39 -2.44 3.58 11.08
C TYR A 39 -2.01 4.51 9.93
N LEU A 40 -2.81 5.55 9.65
CA LEU A 40 -2.49 6.55 8.64
C LEU A 40 -2.06 7.87 9.32
N ARG A 41 -1.30 8.69 8.58
CA ARG A 41 -1.02 10.08 9.00
C ARG A 41 -2.30 10.94 9.08
N HIS A 42 -3.30 10.58 8.29
CA HIS A 42 -4.64 11.18 8.26
C HIS A 42 -5.45 10.90 9.55
N GLY A 43 -6.62 11.53 9.67
CA GLY A 43 -7.53 11.35 10.81
C GLY A 43 -7.12 12.08 12.09
N LYS A 44 -6.10 12.94 12.03
CA LYS A 44 -5.73 13.88 13.13
C LYS A 44 -6.66 15.10 13.17
N PHE A 45 -7.15 15.50 12.01
CA PHE A 45 -8.11 16.58 11.84
C PHE A 45 -9.21 16.11 10.87
N PRO A 46 -10.42 16.68 10.95
CA PRO A 46 -11.46 16.42 9.96
C PRO A 46 -10.97 16.78 8.54
N ASN A 47 -11.21 15.87 7.62
CA ASN A 47 -11.16 16.10 6.19
C ASN A 47 -12.52 16.64 5.71
N THR A 48 -12.49 17.49 4.69
CA THR A 48 -13.68 18.12 4.10
C THR A 48 -13.66 17.94 2.59
N PRO A 49 -14.80 18.10 1.89
CA PRO A 49 -14.82 18.07 0.44
C PRO A 49 -13.80 19.02 -0.20
N LYS A 50 -13.69 20.25 0.34
CA LYS A 50 -12.68 21.23 -0.09
C LYS A 50 -11.26 20.71 0.10
N ARG A 51 -10.91 20.20 1.29
CA ARG A 51 -9.57 19.64 1.55
C ARG A 51 -9.24 18.44 0.67
N GLN A 52 -10.24 17.60 0.36
CA GLN A 52 -10.07 16.46 -0.52
C GLN A 52 -9.83 16.90 -1.97
N LEU A 53 -10.52 17.95 -2.41
CA LEU A 53 -10.31 18.57 -3.72
C LEU A 53 -8.91 19.21 -3.79
N ASP A 54 -8.54 20.01 -2.79
CA ASP A 54 -7.22 20.64 -2.70
C ASP A 54 -6.10 19.56 -2.72
N PHE A 55 -6.31 18.46 -1.98
CA PHE A 55 -5.41 17.31 -2.03
C PHE A 55 -5.34 16.71 -3.43
N PHE A 56 -6.46 16.55 -4.13
CA PHE A 56 -6.51 15.95 -5.47
C PHE A 56 -5.90 16.84 -6.57
N GLU A 57 -6.01 18.17 -6.45
CA GLU A 57 -5.44 19.12 -7.41
C GLU A 57 -3.97 19.44 -7.12
N GLY A 58 -3.58 19.50 -5.85
CA GLY A 58 -2.30 20.09 -5.42
C GLY A 58 -1.06 19.19 -5.45
N GLY A 59 -0.99 18.18 -6.32
CA GLY A 59 0.18 17.29 -6.35
C GLY A 59 0.61 16.91 -7.75
N GLU A 60 1.85 17.26 -8.04
CA GLU A 60 2.65 16.81 -9.18
C GLU A 60 3.27 15.44 -8.87
N ASP A 61 3.78 14.74 -9.87
CA ASP A 61 4.53 13.48 -9.73
C ASP A 61 3.81 12.37 -8.93
N ARG A 62 2.53 12.18 -9.23
CA ARG A 62 1.72 11.13 -8.63
C ARG A 62 0.67 10.57 -9.57
N LEU A 63 0.39 9.29 -9.41
CA LEU A 63 -0.74 8.58 -9.99
C LEU A 63 -1.71 8.25 -8.87
N ILE A 64 -2.94 8.77 -8.93
CA ILE A 64 -4.01 8.46 -7.97
C ILE A 64 -5.15 7.80 -8.72
N LEU A 65 -5.56 6.62 -8.27
CA LEU A 65 -6.68 5.88 -8.85
C LEU A 65 -7.68 5.48 -7.77
N ILE A 66 -8.96 5.56 -8.10
CA ILE A 66 -10.06 5.15 -7.21
C ILE A 66 -10.33 3.67 -7.40
N ILE A 67 -10.37 2.92 -6.30
CA ILE A 67 -10.64 1.49 -6.30
C ILE A 67 -12.16 1.29 -6.37
N SER A 68 -12.63 0.58 -7.37
CA SER A 68 -14.01 0.14 -7.50
C SER A 68 -14.14 -1.38 -7.31
N ASP A 69 -15.12 -1.83 -6.53
CA ASP A 69 -15.51 -3.26 -6.45
C ASP A 69 -16.41 -3.69 -7.62
N LYS A 70 -16.35 -2.94 -8.74
CA LYS A 70 -17.21 -3.02 -9.93
C LYS A 70 -18.65 -2.57 -9.72
N ASN A 71 -19.05 -2.22 -8.51
CA ASN A 71 -20.37 -1.69 -8.18
C ASN A 71 -20.31 -0.29 -7.55
N LYS A 72 -19.34 -0.07 -6.67
CA LYS A 72 -19.13 1.18 -5.92
C LYS A 72 -17.63 1.48 -5.79
N TYR A 73 -17.34 2.69 -5.34
CA TYR A 73 -15.99 3.12 -5.00
C TYR A 73 -15.74 2.84 -3.52
N ILE A 74 -14.62 2.16 -3.24
CA ILE A 74 -14.35 1.59 -1.92
C ILE A 74 -13.01 2.05 -1.32
N GLY A 75 -12.21 2.78 -2.09
CA GLY A 75 -10.89 3.19 -1.66
C GLY A 75 -10.11 3.92 -2.73
N VAL A 76 -8.85 4.18 -2.43
CA VAL A 76 -7.88 4.85 -3.29
C VAL A 76 -6.54 4.12 -3.21
N VAL A 77 -5.87 4.00 -4.34
CA VAL A 77 -4.49 3.51 -4.46
C VAL A 77 -3.68 4.53 -5.25
N SER A 78 -2.42 4.72 -4.87
CA SER A 78 -1.56 5.70 -5.52
C SER A 78 -0.10 5.28 -5.59
N LEU A 79 0.59 5.80 -6.60
CA LEU A 79 2.03 5.98 -6.61
C LEU A 79 2.30 7.47 -6.45
N SER A 80 3.09 7.86 -5.45
CA SER A 80 3.43 9.25 -5.16
C SER A 80 4.94 9.43 -5.10
N GLN A 81 5.44 10.67 -5.15
CA GLN A 81 6.88 10.94 -5.23
C GLN A 81 7.52 10.17 -6.40
N ILE A 82 6.85 10.16 -7.55
CA ILE A 82 7.35 9.49 -8.75
C ILE A 82 8.60 10.23 -9.20
N ASP A 83 9.76 9.61 -9.02
CA ASP A 83 11.05 10.12 -9.50
C ASP A 83 11.46 9.28 -10.71
N LEU A 84 11.24 9.81 -11.93
CA LEU A 84 11.58 9.11 -13.17
C LEU A 84 13.10 9.00 -13.40
N LYS A 85 13.92 9.82 -12.73
CA LYS A 85 15.38 9.74 -12.82
C LYS A 85 15.92 8.61 -11.97
N LYS A 86 15.43 8.49 -10.74
CA LYS A 86 15.73 7.36 -9.84
C LYS A 86 14.91 6.11 -10.15
N LYS A 87 13.89 6.27 -10.99
CA LYS A 87 12.92 5.23 -11.36
C LYS A 87 12.25 4.62 -10.12
N GLU A 88 11.80 5.45 -9.20
CA GLU A 88 11.15 4.99 -7.97
C GLU A 88 9.86 5.75 -7.65
N ALA A 89 8.98 5.12 -6.86
CA ALA A 89 7.77 5.76 -6.33
C ALA A 89 7.33 5.14 -4.99
N GLU A 90 6.63 5.93 -4.17
CA GLU A 90 5.99 5.49 -2.93
C GLU A 90 4.56 4.99 -3.19
N LEU A 91 4.27 3.74 -2.81
CA LEU A 91 2.95 3.14 -2.83
C LEU A 91 2.11 3.62 -1.62
N GLY A 92 0.90 4.09 -1.92
CA GLY A 92 -0.14 4.36 -0.94
C GLY A 92 -1.43 3.60 -1.25
N ILE A 93 -2.11 3.10 -0.23
CA ILE A 93 -3.44 2.49 -0.39
C ILE A 93 -4.30 2.73 0.84
N VAL A 94 -5.57 3.07 0.61
CA VAL A 94 -6.60 3.17 1.64
C VAL A 94 -7.86 2.52 1.12
N ILE A 95 -8.42 1.57 1.89
CA ILE A 95 -9.71 0.96 1.60
C ILE A 95 -10.62 1.13 2.81
N ASN A 96 -11.82 1.64 2.57
CA ASN A 96 -12.88 1.63 3.57
C ASN A 96 -13.64 0.31 3.50
N LYS A 97 -13.24 -0.66 4.34
CA LYS A 97 -13.85 -2.00 4.38
C LYS A 97 -15.35 -1.97 4.72
N GLN A 98 -15.81 -0.94 5.42
CA GLN A 98 -17.23 -0.80 5.78
C GLN A 98 -18.11 -0.55 4.55
N LEU A 99 -17.51 0.00 3.49
CA LEU A 99 -18.17 0.16 2.21
C LEU A 99 -18.21 -1.15 1.42
N VAL A 100 -17.79 -2.32 1.93
CA VAL A 100 -17.76 -3.56 1.14
C VAL A 100 -18.63 -4.63 1.78
N LYS A 101 -19.63 -5.15 1.05
CA LYS A 101 -20.55 -6.18 1.58
C LYS A 101 -19.85 -7.54 1.71
N ASN A 102 -19.10 -7.92 0.67
CA ASN A 102 -18.34 -9.17 0.61
C ASN A 102 -16.84 -8.84 0.58
N TYR A 103 -16.34 -8.27 1.67
CA TYR A 103 -14.95 -7.84 1.73
C TYR A 103 -14.00 -9.05 1.56
N SER A 104 -13.10 -8.96 0.59
CA SER A 104 -12.05 -9.95 0.36
C SER A 104 -10.67 -9.31 0.51
N LEU A 105 -9.73 -10.06 1.07
CA LEU A 105 -8.31 -9.68 1.12
C LEU A 105 -7.69 -9.51 -0.27
N LEU A 106 -8.34 -10.05 -1.31
CA LEU A 106 -7.92 -9.88 -2.70
C LEU A 106 -8.11 -8.45 -3.20
N MET A 107 -9.09 -7.70 -2.73
CA MET A 107 -9.37 -6.35 -3.23
C MET A 107 -8.19 -5.38 -3.04
N PRO A 108 -7.62 -5.22 -1.81
CA PRO A 108 -6.41 -4.41 -1.65
C PRO A 108 -5.21 -5.01 -2.38
N LEU A 109 -5.10 -6.33 -2.41
CA LEU A 109 -3.94 -6.99 -3.01
C LEU A 109 -3.92 -6.81 -4.53
N GLU A 110 -5.05 -6.98 -5.22
CA GLU A 110 -5.17 -6.73 -6.65
C GLU A 110 -4.98 -5.24 -6.97
N SER A 111 -5.51 -4.33 -6.13
CA SER A 111 -5.29 -2.89 -6.32
C SER A 111 -3.80 -2.55 -6.34
N VAL A 112 -3.03 -3.11 -5.40
CA VAL A 112 -1.57 -2.96 -5.39
C VAL A 112 -0.94 -3.65 -6.60
N ALA A 113 -1.38 -4.86 -6.96
CA ALA A 113 -0.82 -5.58 -8.11
C ALA A 113 -0.98 -4.78 -9.41
N ARG A 114 -2.18 -4.25 -9.69
CA ARG A 114 -2.48 -3.50 -10.92
C ARG A 114 -1.70 -2.19 -11.00
N ILE A 115 -1.67 -1.39 -9.94
CA ILE A 115 -0.93 -0.14 -9.98
C ILE A 115 0.59 -0.36 -10.05
N SER A 116 1.10 -1.41 -9.38
CA SER A 116 2.53 -1.73 -9.39
C SER A 116 2.96 -2.24 -10.75
N GLN A 117 2.15 -3.10 -11.37
CA GLN A 117 2.37 -3.54 -12.75
C GLN A 117 2.44 -2.35 -13.71
N HIS A 118 1.52 -1.39 -13.58
CA HIS A 118 1.59 -0.16 -14.37
C HIS A 118 2.87 0.66 -14.07
N GLY A 119 3.28 0.76 -12.81
CA GLY A 119 4.54 1.41 -12.43
C GLY A 119 5.77 0.76 -13.08
N PHE A 120 5.85 -0.57 -13.09
CA PHE A 120 6.96 -1.29 -13.72
C PHE A 120 6.88 -1.25 -15.25
N ASP A 121 5.73 -1.59 -15.84
CA ASP A 121 5.59 -1.76 -17.29
C ASP A 121 5.45 -0.43 -18.04
N SER A 122 4.68 0.52 -17.50
CA SER A 122 4.32 1.76 -18.22
C SER A 122 5.16 2.97 -17.80
N LEU A 123 5.47 3.10 -16.51
CA LEU A 123 6.31 4.19 -16.01
C LEU A 123 7.81 3.85 -16.04
N GLY A 124 8.17 2.58 -16.23
CA GLY A 124 9.56 2.13 -16.27
C GLY A 124 10.28 2.27 -14.92
N LEU A 125 9.55 2.15 -13.81
CA LEU A 125 10.15 2.19 -12.47
C LEU A 125 11.00 0.94 -12.23
N GLU A 126 12.11 1.08 -11.51
CA GLU A 126 12.92 -0.04 -10.99
C GLU A 126 12.47 -0.46 -9.59
N ARG A 127 11.73 0.43 -8.90
CA ARG A 127 11.44 0.29 -7.47
C ARG A 127 10.12 0.93 -7.09
N ILE A 128 9.32 0.21 -6.29
CA ILE A 128 8.14 0.76 -5.63
C ILE A 128 8.24 0.44 -4.14
N TYR A 129 8.28 1.46 -3.30
CA TYR A 129 8.48 1.33 -1.85
C TYR A 129 7.26 1.75 -1.04
N ALA A 130 7.16 1.30 0.20
CA ALA A 130 6.13 1.72 1.14
C ALA A 130 6.61 1.65 2.60
N GLY A 131 5.98 2.46 3.45
CA GLY A 131 6.15 2.40 4.90
C GLY A 131 4.82 2.18 5.60
N GLN A 132 4.78 1.26 6.57
CA GLN A 132 3.56 0.96 7.31
C GLN A 132 3.81 0.75 8.80
N HIS A 133 2.79 1.02 9.62
CA HIS A 133 2.84 0.76 11.06
C HIS A 133 3.12 -0.73 11.35
N VAL A 134 3.90 -1.05 12.39
CA VAL A 134 4.21 -2.44 12.77
C VAL A 134 2.99 -3.32 13.05
N GLY A 135 1.88 -2.72 13.51
CA GLY A 135 0.59 -3.40 13.67
C GLY A 135 -0.04 -3.92 12.36
N LEU A 136 0.52 -3.56 11.19
CA LEU A 136 0.11 -4.03 9.88
C LEU A 136 1.00 -5.17 9.34
N SER A 137 1.78 -5.87 10.19
CA SER A 137 2.64 -6.98 9.77
C SER A 137 1.93 -8.09 8.97
N GLY A 138 0.64 -8.35 9.24
CA GLY A 138 -0.15 -9.29 8.44
C GLY A 138 -0.49 -8.77 7.03
N TRP A 139 -0.65 -7.45 6.86
CA TRP A 139 -0.78 -6.84 5.54
C TRP A 139 0.56 -6.85 4.80
N GLN A 140 1.64 -6.53 5.51
CA GLN A 140 3.00 -6.63 4.97
C GLN A 140 3.29 -8.02 4.40
N GLN A 141 3.03 -9.09 5.17
CA GLN A 141 3.27 -10.46 4.70
C GLN A 141 2.49 -10.79 3.42
N ARG A 142 1.27 -10.26 3.25
CA ARG A 142 0.50 -10.46 2.00
C ARG A 142 1.13 -9.74 0.82
N LEU A 143 1.72 -8.57 1.03
CA LEU A 143 2.43 -7.84 -0.03
C LEU A 143 3.69 -8.58 -0.52
N GLU A 144 4.26 -9.49 0.27
CA GLU A 144 5.36 -10.37 -0.18
C GLU A 144 4.94 -11.26 -1.36
N LEU A 145 3.64 -11.59 -1.49
CA LEU A 145 3.11 -12.31 -2.66
C LEU A 145 3.21 -11.50 -3.96
N LEU A 146 3.41 -10.20 -3.85
CA LEU A 146 3.62 -9.26 -4.94
C LEU A 146 5.09 -8.77 -4.99
N GLY A 147 6.01 -9.45 -4.30
CA GLY A 147 7.43 -9.13 -4.36
C GLY A 147 7.85 -7.98 -3.45
N TYR A 148 6.96 -7.43 -2.63
CA TYR A 148 7.35 -6.43 -1.64
C TYR A 148 8.07 -7.09 -0.47
N ARG A 149 9.39 -6.96 -0.45
CA ARG A 149 10.26 -7.51 0.59
C ARG A 149 10.44 -6.53 1.73
N LEU A 150 10.67 -7.08 2.93
CA LEU A 150 11.11 -6.30 4.10
C LEU A 150 12.55 -5.84 3.91
N GLU A 151 12.79 -4.54 4.00
CA GLU A 151 14.13 -3.95 3.94
C GLU A 151 14.62 -3.49 5.31
N GLY A 152 13.71 -3.13 6.21
CA GLY A 152 14.10 -2.66 7.53
C GLY A 152 12.95 -2.27 8.44
N ILE A 153 13.34 -1.89 9.66
CA ILE A 153 12.45 -1.39 10.71
C ILE A 153 12.94 0.01 11.09
N ARG A 154 12.14 1.03 10.78
CA ARG A 154 12.41 2.40 11.19
C ARG A 154 11.89 2.60 12.61
N ARG A 155 12.82 2.59 13.58
CA ARG A 155 12.55 2.80 15.01
C ARG A 155 11.81 4.12 15.22
N ARG A 156 10.70 4.09 15.97
CA ARG A 156 9.83 5.26 16.24
C ARG A 156 9.38 5.99 14.96
N GLY A 157 9.31 5.28 13.83
CA GLY A 157 8.99 5.84 12.53
C GLY A 157 7.54 6.26 12.34
N PHE A 158 6.64 5.88 13.26
CA PHE A 158 5.23 6.26 13.27
C PHE A 158 4.89 7.01 14.55
N VAL A 159 4.23 8.17 14.38
CA VAL A 159 3.75 9.00 15.50
C VAL A 159 2.33 9.52 15.21
N LYS A 160 1.37 9.11 16.05
CA LYS A 160 -0.01 9.61 16.02
C LYS A 160 -0.52 9.84 17.45
N GLY A 161 -0.61 11.12 17.83
CA GLY A 161 -0.91 11.50 19.21
C GLY A 161 0.19 11.01 20.14
N ARG A 162 -0.18 10.24 21.18
CA ARG A 162 0.77 9.61 22.12
C ARG A 162 1.30 8.25 21.66
N GLU A 163 0.75 7.68 20.58
CA GLU A 163 1.26 6.43 20.02
C GLU A 163 2.55 6.72 19.25
N VAL A 164 3.64 6.14 19.74
CA VAL A 164 4.95 6.12 19.08
C VAL A 164 5.30 4.66 18.83
N ALA A 165 5.49 4.30 17.57
CA ALA A 165 5.73 2.93 17.16
C ALA A 165 6.69 2.87 15.98
N ASP A 166 7.17 1.67 15.69
CA ASP A 166 8.07 1.44 14.57
C ASP A 166 7.32 1.42 13.24
N THR A 167 8.05 1.66 12.15
CA THR A 167 7.54 1.51 10.78
C THR A 167 8.26 0.37 10.09
N ILE A 168 7.49 -0.55 9.49
CA ILE A 168 8.00 -1.57 8.58
C ILE A 168 8.27 -0.91 7.24
N VAL A 169 9.49 -1.03 6.73
CA VAL A 169 9.93 -0.49 5.44
C VAL A 169 10.01 -1.63 4.43
N ILE A 170 9.30 -1.49 3.32
CA ILE A 170 9.22 -2.52 2.28
C ILE A 170 9.43 -1.93 0.89
N ALA A 171 9.88 -2.76 -0.05
CA ALA A 171 9.88 -2.42 -1.46
C ALA A 171 9.77 -3.67 -2.34
N ALA A 172 9.16 -3.50 -3.51
CA ALA A 172 9.29 -4.41 -4.64
C ALA A 172 10.22 -3.75 -5.66
N VAL A 173 11.20 -4.51 -6.16
CA VAL A 173 12.05 -4.08 -7.27
C VAL A 173 11.64 -4.78 -8.56
N TYR A 174 12.09 -4.28 -9.71
CA TYR A 174 11.72 -4.84 -11.01
C TYR A 174 12.07 -6.33 -11.14
N ASP A 175 13.20 -6.78 -10.57
CA ASP A 175 13.57 -8.20 -10.56
C ASP A 175 12.57 -9.09 -9.81
N ASP A 176 12.02 -8.61 -8.68
CA ASP A 176 10.98 -9.34 -7.95
C ASP A 176 9.71 -9.48 -8.79
N TYR A 177 9.32 -8.41 -9.46
CA TYR A 177 8.20 -8.38 -10.38
C TYR A 177 8.39 -9.36 -11.55
N GLN A 178 9.57 -9.36 -12.18
CA GLN A 178 9.91 -10.26 -13.28
C GLN A 178 9.95 -11.73 -12.84
N GLU A 179 10.55 -12.03 -11.69
CA GLU A 179 10.60 -13.40 -11.17
C GLU A 179 9.20 -13.94 -10.87
N ILE A 180 8.32 -13.11 -10.31
CA ILE A 180 6.92 -13.47 -10.08
C ILE A 180 6.20 -13.77 -11.41
N ARG A 181 6.34 -12.90 -12.42
CA ARG A 181 5.73 -13.11 -13.74
C ARG A 181 6.25 -14.37 -14.39
N LYS A 182 7.57 -14.59 -14.38
CA LYS A 182 8.18 -15.80 -14.93
C LYS A 182 7.63 -17.07 -14.29
N ARG A 183 7.43 -17.09 -12.97
CA ARG A 183 6.89 -18.26 -12.24
C ARG A 183 5.39 -18.47 -12.43
N ARG A 184 4.62 -17.40 -12.63
CA ARG A 184 3.14 -17.44 -12.62
C ARG A 184 2.51 -17.27 -14.02
N GLY A 185 3.30 -16.89 -15.02
CA GLY A 185 2.85 -16.38 -16.32
C GLY A 185 2.48 -14.90 -16.26
N GLU A 186 1.63 -14.54 -15.30
CA GLU A 186 1.15 -13.18 -15.07
C GLU A 186 1.47 -12.70 -13.65
N TYR A 187 1.60 -11.39 -13.45
CA TYR A 187 1.86 -10.84 -12.12
C TYR A 187 0.69 -11.09 -11.16
N TRP A 188 -0.52 -10.87 -11.67
CA TRP A 188 -1.78 -11.31 -11.10
C TRP A 188 -2.43 -12.33 -12.04
N ASP A 189 -2.35 -13.62 -11.69
CA ASP A 189 -2.83 -14.72 -12.55
C ASP A 189 -4.31 -15.04 -12.36
N SER A 190 -4.77 -15.26 -11.12
CA SER A 190 -6.20 -15.27 -10.79
C SER A 190 -6.48 -15.13 -9.28
N ALA A 191 -7.69 -14.69 -8.94
CA ALA A 191 -8.22 -14.56 -7.60
C ALA A 191 -8.15 -15.91 -6.87
N LYS A 192 -8.61 -16.98 -7.52
CA LYS A 192 -8.59 -18.34 -6.96
C LYS A 192 -7.18 -18.83 -6.63
N LYS A 193 -6.20 -18.56 -7.51
CA LYS A 193 -4.80 -18.93 -7.24
C LYS A 193 -4.20 -18.05 -6.15
N MET A 194 -4.55 -16.77 -6.10
CA MET A 194 -4.10 -15.86 -5.06
C MET A 194 -4.65 -16.22 -3.68
N GLU A 195 -5.91 -16.65 -3.57
CA GLU A 195 -6.49 -17.19 -2.32
C GLU A 195 -5.70 -18.39 -1.81
N LYS A 196 -5.36 -19.33 -2.70
CA LYS A 196 -4.50 -20.46 -2.35
C LYS A 196 -3.14 -19.97 -1.84
N ARG A 197 -2.51 -18.98 -2.47
CA ARG A 197 -1.23 -18.43 -2.00
C ARG A 197 -1.35 -17.80 -0.62
N ILE A 198 -2.42 -17.03 -0.37
CA ILE A 198 -2.67 -16.42 0.95
C ILE A 198 -2.82 -17.51 2.02
N ALA A 199 -3.53 -18.61 1.72
CA ALA A 199 -3.72 -19.73 2.65
C ALA A 199 -2.43 -20.52 2.95
N HIS A 200 -1.43 -20.46 2.06
CA HIS A 200 -0.13 -21.13 2.20
C HIS A 200 1.00 -20.19 2.61
N LEU A 201 0.70 -18.94 3.01
CA LEU A 201 1.71 -18.07 3.57
C LEU A 201 2.33 -18.70 4.84
N PRO A 202 3.64 -18.55 5.07
CA PRO A 202 4.28 -19.08 6.26
C PRO A 202 3.59 -18.56 7.55
N PRO A 203 3.36 -19.40 8.57
CA PRO A 203 2.69 -18.95 9.79
C PRO A 203 3.53 -17.90 10.55
N LYS A 204 4.86 -18.03 10.48
CA LYS A 204 5.82 -17.08 11.05
C LYS A 204 6.21 -16.05 10.00
N LYS A 205 6.13 -14.76 10.35
CA LYS A 205 6.46 -13.66 9.43
C LYS A 205 7.94 -13.34 9.50
N PHE A 206 8.56 -13.02 8.35
CA PHE A 206 9.96 -12.61 8.31
C PHE A 206 10.24 -11.35 9.16
N PHE A 207 9.25 -10.44 9.27
CA PHE A 207 9.31 -9.28 10.17
C PHE A 207 9.60 -9.67 11.64
N GLU A 208 9.07 -10.79 12.13
CA GLU A 208 9.27 -11.23 13.51
C GLU A 208 10.73 -11.66 13.73
N ASP A 209 11.33 -12.33 12.74
CA ASP A 209 12.75 -12.71 12.77
C ASP A 209 13.68 -11.50 12.73
N LEU A 210 13.42 -10.53 11.85
CA LEU A 210 14.22 -9.31 11.78
C LEU A 210 14.09 -8.49 13.08
N SER A 211 12.88 -8.40 13.65
CA SER A 211 12.64 -7.71 14.92
C SER A 211 13.43 -8.35 16.06
N LEU A 212 13.41 -9.68 16.14
CA LEU A 212 14.15 -10.44 17.15
C LEU A 212 15.67 -10.26 16.99
N TYR A 213 16.16 -10.29 15.75
CA TYR A 213 17.57 -10.07 15.44
C TYR A 213 18.04 -8.68 15.89
N LEU A 214 17.29 -7.63 15.54
CA LEU A 214 17.63 -6.26 15.92
C LEU A 214 17.59 -6.07 17.44
N ALA A 215 16.61 -6.68 18.12
CA ALA A 215 16.47 -6.59 19.58
C ALA A 215 17.60 -7.32 20.33
N LYS A 216 18.16 -8.39 19.75
CA LYS A 216 19.24 -9.18 20.36
C LYS A 216 20.61 -8.76 19.84
N GLN A 217 20.95 -9.20 18.62
CA GLN A 217 22.27 -8.99 18.02
C GLN A 217 22.51 -7.51 17.74
N GLY A 218 21.50 -6.79 17.25
CA GLY A 218 21.61 -5.35 16.99
C GLY A 218 21.92 -4.54 18.26
N ASN A 219 21.15 -4.75 19.33
CA ASN A 219 21.39 -4.07 20.60
C ASN A 219 22.73 -4.45 21.23
N ALA A 220 23.15 -5.72 21.15
CA ALA A 220 24.46 -6.14 21.65
C ALA A 220 25.60 -5.45 20.89
N TYR A 221 25.47 -5.33 19.56
CA TYR A 221 26.42 -4.58 18.74
C TYR A 221 26.50 -3.12 19.18
N TYR A 222 25.38 -2.40 19.25
CA TYR A 222 25.38 -0.99 19.62
C TYR A 222 25.80 -0.75 21.07
N LYS A 223 25.54 -1.66 21.99
CA LYS A 223 26.09 -1.58 23.36
C LYS A 223 27.62 -1.54 23.36
N ARG A 224 28.27 -2.33 22.50
CA ARG A 224 29.74 -2.28 22.36
C ARG A 224 30.19 -0.97 21.72
N VAL A 225 29.51 -0.50 20.68
CA VAL A 225 29.81 0.78 20.02
C VAL A 225 29.70 1.96 20.98
N PHE A 226 28.68 1.99 21.82
CA PHE A 226 28.47 3.07 22.79
C PHE A 226 29.42 3.04 23.99
N ASN A 227 30.18 1.95 24.13
CA ASN A 227 31.19 1.77 25.16
C ASN A 227 32.63 1.94 24.63
N LEU A 228 32.81 2.43 23.40
CA LEU A 228 34.10 2.89 22.88
C LEU A 228 34.49 4.21 23.55
#